data_AF-A0A1F5V293-F1
#
_entry.id   AF-A0A1F5V293-F1
#
_cell.length_a   1.000
_cell.length_b   1.000
_cell.length_c   1.000
_cell.angle_alpha   90.00
_cell.angle_beta   90.00
_cell.angle_gamma   90.00
#
_symmetry.space_group_name_H-M   'P 1'
#
loop_
_entity.id
_entity.type
_entity.pdbx_description
1 polymer ?
#
loop_
_entity_poly.entity_id
_entity_poly.type
_entity_poly.pdbx_seq_one_letter_code
_entity_poly.pdbx_strand_id
1 'polypeptide(L)'
;MDWKIMLAAFFTILTAEMGDKTQLAVLGFASQSKSTMSVIIGAMAAFLILTVLAAYLGGFITKYIPAKYIHIASGVLFIVLGVLAIKGAMAD
;
A
#
# COMPACT_ATOMS: atom_id res chain seq x y z
N MET A 1 11.95 -9.92 -19.86
CA MET A 1 10.80 -9.44 -19.06
C MET A 1 9.58 -9.48 -19.95
N ASP A 2 8.52 -10.18 -19.53
CA ASP A 2 7.28 -10.22 -20.29
C ASP A 2 6.50 -8.92 -20.02
N TRP A 3 6.36 -8.06 -21.04
CA TRP A 3 5.70 -6.76 -20.94
C TRP A 3 4.26 -6.88 -20.42
N LYS A 4 3.62 -8.03 -20.69
CA LYS A 4 2.27 -8.33 -20.21
C LYS A 4 2.19 -8.40 -18.68
N ILE A 5 3.19 -9.01 -18.04
CA ILE A 5 3.25 -9.13 -16.57
C ILE A 5 3.42 -7.75 -15.94
N MET A 6 4.25 -6.90 -16.54
CA MET A 6 4.47 -5.54 -16.03
C MET A 6 3.20 -4.70 -16.11
N LEU A 7 2.48 -4.74 -17.24
CA LEU A 7 1.20 -4.04 -17.38
C LEU A 7 0.14 -4.59 -16.42
N ALA A 8 0.05 -5.93 -16.29
CA ALA A 8 -0.90 -6.54 -15.37
C ALA A 8 -0.63 -6.13 -13.91
N ALA A 9 0.62 -6.15 -13.48
CA ALA A 9 1.00 -5.69 -12.14
C ALA A 9 0.71 -4.20 -11.94
N PHE A 10 1.05 -3.36 -12.92
CA PHE A 10 0.77 -1.93 -12.88
C PHE A 10 -0.71 -1.64 -12.71
N PHE A 11 -1.57 -2.20 -13.57
CA PHE A 11 -3.01 -1.98 -13.48
C PHE A 11 -3.64 -2.60 -12.23
N THR A 12 -3.14 -3.76 -11.78
CA THR A 12 -3.63 -4.37 -10.53
C THR A 12 -3.36 -3.47 -9.34
N ILE A 13 -2.12 -2.98 -9.19
CA ILE A 13 -1.74 -2.08 -8.10
C ILE A 13 -2.47 -0.74 -8.25
N LEU A 14 -2.53 -0.19 -9.47
CA LEU A 14 -3.26 1.05 -9.74
C LEU A 14 -4.71 0.93 -9.24
N THR A 15 -5.45 -0.09 -9.68
CA THR A 15 -6.84 -0.30 -9.29
C THR A 15 -6.99 -0.61 -7.79
N ALA A 16 -6.06 -1.35 -7.19
CA ALA A 16 -6.10 -1.66 -5.76
C ALA A 16 -5.89 -0.43 -4.88
N GLU A 17 -5.08 0.54 -5.35
CA GLU A 17 -4.69 1.73 -4.57
C GLU A 17 -5.53 2.99 -4.92
N MET A 18 -6.31 2.97 -6.00
CA MET A 18 -7.15 4.11 -6.40
C MET A 18 -8.21 4.43 -5.34
N GLY A 19 -8.19 5.67 -4.83
CA GLY A 19 -9.17 6.16 -3.87
C GLY A 19 -8.88 5.82 -2.41
N ASP A 20 -7.65 5.35 -2.10
CA ASP A 20 -7.27 5.08 -0.70
C ASP A 20 -7.08 6.37 0.12
N LYS A 21 -7.18 6.23 1.44
CA LYS A 21 -6.93 7.27 2.46
C LYS A 21 -5.57 7.94 2.30
N THR A 22 -4.55 7.22 1.84
CA THR A 22 -3.23 7.80 1.56
C THR A 22 -3.31 8.87 0.47
N GLN A 23 -4.13 8.69 -0.57
CA GLN A 23 -4.32 9.69 -1.63
C GLN A 23 -5.04 10.94 -1.09
N LEU A 24 -6.06 10.75 -0.23
CA LEU A 24 -6.73 11.86 0.46
C LEU A 24 -5.78 12.63 1.38
N ALA A 25 -4.89 11.93 2.09
CA ALA A 25 -3.86 12.55 2.92
C ALA A 25 -2.87 13.38 2.07
N VAL A 26 -2.43 12.85 0.92
CA VAL A 26 -1.56 13.59 -0.03
C VAL A 26 -2.26 14.84 -0.54
N LEU A 27 -3.54 14.76 -0.89
CA LEU A 27 -4.35 15.92 -1.30
C LEU A 27 -4.47 16.95 -0.16
N GLY A 28 -4.66 16.51 1.08
CA GLY A 28 -4.70 17.37 2.26
C GLY A 28 -3.35 18.03 2.59
N PHE A 29 -2.24 17.34 2.35
CA PHE A 29 -0.90 17.94 2.45
C PHE A 29 -0.61 18.91 1.31
N ALA A 30 -1.10 18.60 0.11
CA ALA A 30 -0.94 19.44 -1.07
C ALA A 30 -1.72 20.75 -0.97
N SER A 31 -2.88 20.76 -0.29
CA SER A 31 -3.69 21.97 -0.07
C SER A 31 -3.08 22.92 0.97
N GLN A 32 -2.30 22.40 1.92
CA GLN A 32 -1.65 23.17 2.99
C GLN A 32 -0.20 23.58 2.65
N SER A 33 0.41 22.94 1.67
CA SER A 33 1.81 23.18 1.30
C SER A 33 1.98 24.33 0.31
N LYS A 34 3.07 25.09 0.45
CA LYS A 34 3.40 26.19 -0.48
C LYS A 34 3.66 25.73 -1.92
N SER A 35 4.02 24.46 -2.12
CA SER A 35 4.27 23.87 -3.43
C SER A 35 3.61 22.50 -3.54
N THR A 36 2.49 22.44 -4.25
CA THR A 36 1.77 21.20 -4.56
C THR A 36 2.65 20.19 -5.29
N MET A 37 3.50 20.65 -6.22
CA MET A 37 4.40 19.77 -6.97
C MET A 37 5.42 19.06 -6.08
N SER A 38 5.94 19.73 -5.06
CA SER A 38 6.87 19.09 -4.11
C SER A 38 6.19 17.98 -3.31
N VAL A 39 4.92 18.15 -2.94
CA VAL A 39 4.16 17.14 -2.20
C VAL A 39 3.87 15.94 -3.09
N ILE A 40 3.44 16.17 -4.34
CA ILE A 40 3.17 15.10 -5.31
C ILE A 40 4.44 14.28 -5.58
N ILE A 41 5.56 14.94 -5.86
CA ILE A 41 6.84 14.24 -6.12
C ILE A 41 7.28 13.45 -4.89
N GLY A 42 7.18 14.03 -3.70
CA GLY A 42 7.49 13.35 -2.45
C GLY A 42 6.62 12.12 -2.22
N ALA A 43 5.30 12.23 -2.44
CA ALA A 43 4.37 11.13 -2.32
C ALA A 43 4.65 10.01 -3.34
N MET A 44 4.92 10.37 -4.60
CA MET A 44 5.29 9.40 -5.64
C MET A 44 6.60 8.68 -5.31
N ALA A 45 7.61 9.41 -4.82
CA ALA A 45 8.88 8.82 -4.40
C ALA A 45 8.70 7.86 -3.21
N ALA A 46 7.92 8.27 -2.20
CA ALA A 46 7.59 7.42 -1.06
C ALA A 46 6.86 6.15 -1.49
N PHE A 47 5.88 6.26 -2.39
CA PHE A 47 5.13 5.13 -2.93
C PHE A 47 6.03 4.16 -3.71
N LEU A 48 6.94 4.69 -4.56
CA LEU A 48 7.90 3.88 -5.29
C LEU A 48 8.83 3.12 -4.34
N ILE A 49 9.41 3.81 -3.35
CA ILE A 49 10.32 3.20 -2.38
C ILE A 49 9.59 2.10 -1.59
N LEU A 50 8.38 2.39 -1.11
CA LEU A 50 7.57 1.44 -0.36
C LEU A 50 7.25 0.19 -1.19
N THR A 51 6.83 0.37 -2.44
CA THR A 51 6.47 -0.73 -3.34
C THR A 51 7.66 -1.62 -3.66
N VAL A 52 8.82 -1.01 -3.99
CA VAL A 52 10.05 -1.75 -4.28
C VAL A 52 10.51 -2.54 -3.05
N LEU A 53 10.47 -1.91 -1.88
CA LEU A 53 10.86 -2.54 -0.62
C LEU A 53 9.92 -3.72 -0.28
N ALA A 54 8.60 -3.52 -0.42
CA ALA A 54 7.60 -4.55 -0.18
C ALA A 54 7.78 -5.76 -1.12
N ALA A 55 7.99 -5.51 -2.41
CA ALA A 55 8.22 -6.58 -3.39
C ALA A 55 9.53 -7.34 -3.11
N TYR A 56 10.61 -6.63 -2.79
CA TYR A 56 11.90 -7.24 -2.49
C TYR A 56 11.85 -8.08 -1.20
N LEU A 57 11.33 -7.51 -0.12
CA LEU A 57 11.20 -8.20 1.16
C LEU A 57 10.21 -9.37 1.09
N GLY A 58 9.08 -9.19 0.40
CA GLY A 58 8.11 -10.28 0.18
C GLY A 58 8.74 -11.46 -0.58
N GLY A 59 9.51 -11.16 -1.64
CA GLY A 59 10.27 -12.17 -2.37
C GLY A 59 11.39 -12.83 -1.55
N PHE A 60 11.98 -12.12 -0.59
CA PHE A 60 12.97 -12.68 0.33
C PHE A 60 12.31 -13.59 1.38
N ILE A 61 11.26 -13.11 2.05
CA ILE A 61 10.56 -13.82 3.12
C ILE A 61 9.96 -15.13 2.62
N THR A 62 9.38 -15.14 1.42
CA THR A 62 8.78 -16.35 0.80
C THR A 62 9.80 -17.46 0.49
N LYS A 63 11.11 -17.16 0.48
CA LYS A 63 12.17 -18.20 0.36
C LYS A 63 12.38 -18.99 1.65
N TYR A 64 12.11 -18.36 2.81
CA TYR A 64 12.35 -18.96 4.13
C TYR A 64 11.07 -19.41 4.82
N ILE A 65 9.95 -18.75 4.51
CA ILE A 65 8.64 -19.02 5.13
C ILE A 65 7.67 -19.51 4.06
N PRO A 66 7.05 -20.69 4.23
CA PRO A 66 6.03 -21.18 3.32
C PRO A 66 4.86 -20.19 3.18
N ALA A 67 4.40 -19.97 1.94
CA ALA A 67 3.33 -19.02 1.62
C ALA A 67 2.04 -19.24 2.44
N LYS A 68 1.73 -20.50 2.81
CA LYS A 68 0.59 -20.83 3.68
C LYS A 68 0.60 -20.05 4.99
N TYR A 69 1.74 -19.96 5.66
CA TYR A 69 1.84 -19.23 6.93
C TYR A 69 1.72 -17.72 6.73
N ILE A 70 2.28 -17.20 5.64
CA ILE A 70 2.17 -15.77 5.28
C ILE A 70 0.70 -15.40 5.03
N HIS A 71 -0.06 -16.23 4.30
CA HIS A 71 -1.48 -15.99 4.05
C HIS A 71 -2.32 -16.06 5.33
N ILE A 72 -2.09 -17.05 6.19
CA ILE A 72 -2.79 -17.16 7.47
C ILE A 72 -2.50 -15.94 8.34
N ALA A 73 -1.22 -15.56 8.48
CA ALA A 73 -0.82 -14.40 9.26
C ALA A 73 -1.45 -13.10 8.73
N SER A 74 -1.43 -12.89 7.41
CA SER A 74 -2.09 -11.74 6.76
C SER A 74 -3.59 -11.73 7.03
N GLY A 75 -4.27 -12.87 6.89
CA GLY A 75 -5.71 -12.97 7.19
C GLY A 75 -6.05 -12.63 8.64
N VAL A 76 -5.28 -13.15 9.60
CA VAL A 76 -5.44 -12.80 11.02
C VAL A 76 -5.21 -11.31 11.25
N LEU A 77 -4.16 -10.73 10.65
CA LEU A 77 -3.88 -9.30 10.76
C LEU A 77 -5.03 -8.45 10.21
N PHE A 78 -5.59 -8.81 9.05
CA PHE A 78 -6.75 -8.13 8.47
C PHE A 78 -7.99 -8.21 9.37
N ILE A 79 -8.26 -9.36 9.99
CA ILE A 79 -9.38 -9.50 10.93
C ILE A 79 -9.17 -8.60 12.14
N VAL A 80 -7.97 -8.60 12.73
CA VAL A 80 -7.64 -7.77 13.89
C VAL A 80 -7.79 -6.28 13.55
N LEU A 81 -7.19 -5.84 12.44
CA LEU A 81 -7.29 -4.45 11.98
C LEU A 81 -8.74 -4.07 11.66
N GLY A 82 -9.52 -4.97 11.06
CA GLY A 82 -10.95 -4.76 10.79
C GLY A 82 -11.76 -4.55 12.07
N VAL A 83 -11.56 -5.41 13.09
CA VAL A 83 -12.22 -5.27 14.39
C VAL A 83 -11.82 -3.96 15.09
N LEU A 84 -10.54 -3.61 15.05
CA LEU A 84 -10.05 -2.34 15.61
C LEU A 84 -10.64 -1.12 14.88
N ALA A 85 -10.73 -1.17 13.55
CA ALA A 85 -11.31 -0.11 12.75
C ALA A 85 -12.80 0.09 13.07
N ILE A 86 -13.57 -1.00 13.23
CA ILE A 86 -14.98 -0.93 13.63
C ILE A 86 -15.12 -0.32 15.03
N LYS A 87 -14.29 -0.75 15.99
CA LYS A 87 -14.31 -0.18 17.35
C LYS A 87 -13.97 1.30 17.38
N GLY A 88 -12.96 1.72 16.60
CA GLY A 88 -12.61 3.13 16.46
C GLY A 88 -13.78 3.95 15.91
N ALA A 89 -14.42 3.45 14.84
CA ALA A 89 -15.58 4.11 14.24
C ALA A 89 -16.84 4.16 15.14
N MET A 90 -16.92 3.32 16.18
CA MET A 90 -18.00 3.36 17.18
C MET A 90 -17.66 4.22 18.41
N ALA A 91 -16.40 4.62 18.58
CA ALA A 91 -15.92 5.40 19.72
C ALA A 91 -15.93 6.91 19.46
N ASP A 92 -16.01 7.31 18.18
CA ASP A 92 -16.27 8.68 17.70
C ASP A 92 -17.77 8.91 17.44
#